data_AF-A0A6I4VQ96-F1
#
_entry.id   AF-A0A6I4VQ96-F1
#
_cell.length_a   1.000
_cell.length_b   1.000
_cell.length_c   1.000
_cell.angle_alpha   90.00
_cell.angle_beta   90.00
_cell.angle_gamma   90.00
#
_symmetry.space_group_name_H-M   'P 1'
#
loop_
_entity.id
_entity.type
_entity.pdbx_description
1 polymer ?
#
loop_
_entity_poly.entity_id
_entity_poly.type
_entity_poly.pdbx_seq_one_letter_code
_entity_poly.pdbx_strand_id
1 'polypeptide(L)'
;MRIVYSCFMAISIILLTFMLPTTSDAATIDFNKIKISIQAQKETFLEKYNWSNDLPTEQIKNEAELKEVNIKDKQMESLFVSGNAIGEPGDILVTLDGTSSGFEWAGGHAGIVSDVSGYVIESFGNKKPELNGVRHWINDWKTRFKKVKALWVEGATANDYAYVASYNREQIGKSYNYNFFNIHTTARFYCSQLVWRAWYNRGWDLNYGGSAVWPVDLIKSPYTIPYYSQG
;
A
#
# COMPACT_ATOMS: atom_id res chain seq x y z
N MET A 1 -71.13 13.74 -38.08
CA MET A 1 -70.15 14.66 -38.69
C MET A 1 -69.66 15.61 -37.60
N ARG A 2 -68.32 15.68 -37.39
CA ARG A 2 -67.52 16.51 -36.44
C ARG A 2 -67.55 16.06 -34.95
N ILE A 3 -66.45 15.60 -34.30
CA ILE A 3 -65.14 16.24 -33.94
C ILE A 3 -65.37 17.29 -32.80
N VAL A 4 -64.74 17.34 -31.60
CA VAL A 4 -63.59 16.64 -30.95
C VAL A 4 -63.33 17.22 -29.52
N TYR A 5 -62.63 16.44 -28.67
CA TYR A 5 -61.76 16.69 -27.49
C TYR A 5 -62.05 17.73 -26.37
N SER A 6 -62.17 17.16 -25.15
CA SER A 6 -61.42 17.38 -23.89
C SER A 6 -60.63 18.67 -23.67
N CYS A 7 -60.88 19.34 -22.53
CA CYS A 7 -59.97 20.35 -21.96
C CYS A 7 -59.66 19.98 -20.50
N PHE A 8 -58.40 19.62 -20.23
CA PHE A 8 -57.83 19.40 -18.91
C PHE A 8 -57.45 20.74 -18.26
N MET A 9 -57.76 20.89 -16.97
CA MET A 9 -57.31 21.99 -16.12
C MET A 9 -55.79 21.99 -15.98
N ALA A 10 -55.14 23.13 -16.23
CA ALA A 10 -53.75 23.37 -15.87
C ALA A 10 -53.68 24.08 -14.50
N ILE A 11 -53.05 23.43 -13.52
CA ILE A 11 -52.69 24.00 -12.23
C ILE A 11 -51.35 24.74 -12.40
N SER A 12 -51.34 26.05 -12.18
CA SER A 12 -50.12 26.87 -12.16
C SER A 12 -49.42 26.73 -10.80
N ILE A 13 -48.22 26.16 -10.79
CA ILE A 13 -47.32 26.15 -9.63
C ILE A 13 -46.38 27.35 -9.78
N ILE A 14 -46.50 28.32 -8.87
CA ILE A 14 -45.59 29.45 -8.74
C ILE A 14 -44.30 28.92 -8.08
N LEU A 15 -43.19 28.85 -8.85
CA LEU A 15 -41.86 28.58 -8.31
C LEU A 15 -41.27 29.90 -7.80
N LEU A 16 -41.23 30.08 -6.48
CA LEU A 16 -40.51 31.17 -5.84
C LEU A 16 -39.02 30.79 -5.80
N THR A 17 -38.22 31.36 -6.70
CA THR A 17 -36.76 31.16 -6.73
C THR A 17 -36.10 32.03 -5.66
N PHE A 18 -35.66 31.40 -4.57
CA PHE A 18 -34.65 32.02 -3.70
C PHE A 18 -33.32 32.04 -4.47
N MET A 19 -32.88 33.23 -4.87
CA MET A 19 -31.50 33.44 -5.30
C MET A 19 -30.57 33.29 -4.10
N LEU A 20 -29.86 32.17 -4.03
CA LEU A 20 -28.64 32.07 -3.24
C LEU A 20 -27.52 32.81 -3.98
N PRO A 21 -26.66 33.58 -3.29
CA PRO A 21 -25.54 34.25 -3.93
C PRO A 21 -24.58 33.19 -4.46
N THR A 22 -24.38 33.19 -5.79
CA THR A 22 -23.38 32.37 -6.47
C THR A 22 -21.99 32.96 -6.20
N THR A 23 -21.36 32.57 -5.11
CA THR A 23 -19.90 32.61 -5.03
C THR A 23 -19.38 31.25 -5.49
N SER A 24 -19.26 31.08 -6.81
CA SER A 24 -18.55 29.94 -7.40
C SER A 24 -17.05 30.21 -7.40
N ASP A 25 -16.45 30.31 -6.22
CA ASP A 25 -15.03 29.99 -6.05
C ASP A 25 -14.94 28.59 -5.44
N ALA A 26 -15.54 27.62 -6.13
CA ALA A 26 -15.13 26.25 -5.96
C ALA A 26 -13.73 26.15 -6.56
N ALA A 27 -12.70 26.32 -5.72
CA ALA A 27 -11.31 26.09 -6.11
C ALA A 27 -11.24 24.71 -6.79
N THR A 28 -11.06 24.71 -8.12
CA THR A 28 -10.90 23.48 -8.87
C THR A 28 -9.57 22.87 -8.44
N ILE A 29 -9.65 21.72 -7.77
CA ILE A 29 -8.46 20.96 -7.38
C ILE A 29 -7.78 20.51 -8.67
N ASP A 30 -6.67 21.16 -9.01
CA ASP A 30 -5.84 20.77 -10.14
C ASP A 30 -4.98 19.56 -9.75
N PHE A 31 -5.52 18.37 -10.03
CA PHE A 31 -4.83 17.11 -9.81
C PHE A 31 -3.50 17.01 -10.56
N ASN A 32 -3.31 17.72 -11.68
CA ASN A 32 -2.04 17.71 -12.41
C ASN A 32 -0.98 18.54 -11.66
N LYS A 33 -1.37 19.69 -11.10
CA LYS A 33 -0.48 20.52 -10.28
C LYS A 33 -0.07 19.81 -8.98
N ILE A 34 -1.01 19.12 -8.33
CA ILE A 34 -0.73 18.27 -7.17
C ILE A 34 0.23 17.14 -7.56
N LYS A 35 -0.05 16.42 -8.65
CA LYS A 35 0.81 15.35 -9.19
C LYS A 35 2.23 15.83 -9.44
N ILE A 36 2.41 16.99 -10.07
CA ILE A 36 3.74 17.58 -10.34
C ILE A 36 4.45 17.93 -9.03
N SER A 37 3.76 18.51 -8.05
CA SER A 37 4.36 18.87 -6.76
C SER A 37 4.78 17.64 -5.93
N ILE A 38 3.98 16.57 -5.95
CA ILE A 38 4.31 15.29 -5.31
C ILE A 38 5.48 14.63 -6.03
N GLN A 39 5.52 14.68 -7.36
CA GLN A 39 6.62 14.11 -8.14
C GLN A 39 7.94 14.84 -7.87
N ALA A 40 7.95 16.17 -7.88
CA ALA A 40 9.15 16.95 -7.59
C ALA A 40 9.65 16.75 -6.15
N GLN A 41 8.73 16.66 -5.19
CA GLN A 41 9.07 16.28 -3.81
C GLN A 41 9.62 14.85 -3.77
N LYS A 42 9.03 13.90 -4.50
CA LYS A 42 9.46 12.50 -4.53
C LYS A 42 10.79 12.28 -5.25
N GLU A 43 11.08 12.96 -6.34
CA GLU A 43 12.37 12.83 -7.05
C GLU A 43 13.50 13.36 -6.15
N THR A 44 13.30 14.52 -5.54
CA THR A 44 14.21 15.00 -4.48
C THR A 44 14.21 14.13 -3.22
N PHE A 45 13.11 13.41 -2.92
CA PHE A 45 13.03 12.40 -1.86
C PHE A 45 13.85 11.16 -2.21
N LEU A 46 13.67 10.58 -3.39
CA LEU A 46 14.33 9.36 -3.87
C LEU A 46 15.83 9.58 -4.10
N GLU A 47 16.23 10.74 -4.61
CA GLU A 47 17.63 11.17 -4.71
C GLU A 47 18.28 11.35 -3.33
N LYS A 48 17.49 11.69 -2.30
CA LYS A 48 17.91 11.75 -0.89
C LYS A 48 17.97 10.39 -0.20
N TYR A 49 17.23 9.38 -0.67
CA TYR A 49 17.28 8.01 -0.14
C TYR A 49 18.11 7.11 -1.04
N ASN A 50 19.44 7.24 -0.92
CA ASN A 50 20.38 6.26 -1.44
C ASN A 50 19.98 4.87 -0.91
N TRP A 51 19.39 4.06 -1.78
CA TRP A 51 19.14 2.66 -1.50
C TRP A 51 20.46 2.03 -1.02
N SER A 52 20.49 1.63 0.25
CA SER A 52 21.63 0.94 0.84
C SER A 52 21.25 -0.49 1.17
N ASN A 53 22.17 -1.40 0.84
CA ASN A 53 22.12 -2.80 1.25
C ASN A 53 22.69 -3.04 2.66
N ASP A 54 23.18 -1.99 3.32
CA ASP A 54 23.61 -2.09 4.71
C ASP A 54 22.43 -2.47 5.59
N LEU A 55 22.65 -3.48 6.43
CA LEU A 55 21.66 -4.00 7.37
C LEU A 55 22.10 -3.64 8.79
N PRO A 56 21.17 -3.25 9.69
CA PRO A 56 21.47 -2.96 11.09
C PRO A 56 21.66 -4.27 11.88
N THR A 57 22.78 -4.96 11.65
CA THR A 57 23.02 -6.33 12.13
C THR A 57 22.77 -6.53 13.62
N GLU A 58 23.13 -5.56 14.47
CA GLU A 58 22.89 -5.66 15.91
C GLU A 58 21.41 -5.58 16.29
N GLN A 59 20.63 -4.70 15.64
CA GLN A 59 19.18 -4.66 15.84
C GLN A 59 18.53 -5.96 15.36
N ILE A 60 18.99 -6.50 14.23
CA ILE A 60 18.48 -7.76 13.70
C ILE A 60 18.75 -8.92 14.66
N LYS A 61 19.95 -9.01 15.25
CA LYS A 61 20.27 -10.06 16.23
C LYS A 61 19.37 -9.97 17.46
N ASN A 62 19.20 -8.77 18.02
CA ASN A 62 18.32 -8.56 19.17
C ASN A 62 16.87 -8.95 18.87
N GLU A 63 16.35 -8.54 17.71
CA GLU A 63 14.99 -8.88 17.29
C GLU A 63 14.84 -10.37 17.00
N ALA A 64 15.87 -11.01 16.43
CA ALA A 64 15.87 -12.44 16.16
C ALA A 64 15.84 -13.27 17.45
N GLU A 65 16.55 -12.85 18.51
CA GLU A 65 16.46 -13.49 19.83
C GLU A 65 15.04 -13.41 20.40
N LEU A 66 14.38 -12.25 20.30
CA LEU A 66 12.99 -12.08 20.72
C LEU A 66 12.01 -12.95 19.91
N LYS A 67 12.32 -13.17 18.63
CA LYS A 67 11.53 -14.00 17.72
C LYS A 67 11.93 -15.49 17.74
N GLU A 68 12.84 -15.87 18.64
CA GLU A 68 13.38 -17.23 18.77
C GLU A 68 14.03 -17.77 17.47
N VAL A 69 14.55 -16.87 16.62
CA VAL A 69 15.25 -17.21 15.38
C VAL A 69 16.76 -17.24 15.63
N ASN A 70 17.39 -18.39 15.38
CA ASN A 70 18.84 -18.55 15.57
C ASN A 70 19.63 -18.07 14.35
N ILE A 71 20.10 -16.81 14.39
CA ILE A 71 20.95 -16.24 13.34
C ILE A 71 22.42 -16.48 13.68
N LYS A 72 23.06 -17.42 12.98
CA LYS A 72 24.54 -17.53 12.96
C LYS A 72 25.07 -16.53 11.94
N ASP A 73 26.03 -15.70 12.34
CA ASP A 73 26.62 -14.51 11.67
C ASP A 73 26.92 -14.57 10.15
N LYS A 74 26.77 -15.72 9.48
CA LYS A 74 27.14 -15.89 8.07
C LYS A 74 26.01 -16.22 7.09
N GLN A 75 24.74 -16.34 7.49
CA GLN A 75 23.71 -16.69 6.50
C GLN A 75 22.30 -16.15 6.77
N MET A 76 22.14 -14.85 7.03
CA MET A 76 20.78 -14.28 7.13
C MET A 76 19.94 -14.51 5.86
N GLU A 77 20.56 -14.40 4.68
CA GLU A 77 19.87 -14.65 3.42
C GLU A 77 19.38 -16.10 3.32
N SER A 78 20.19 -17.11 3.68
CA SER A 78 19.74 -18.51 3.56
C SER A 78 18.70 -18.91 4.60
N LEU A 79 18.51 -18.13 5.66
CA LEU A 79 17.47 -18.37 6.66
C LEU A 79 16.09 -17.95 6.13
N PHE A 80 16.03 -16.83 5.41
CA PHE A 80 14.77 -16.22 5.00
C PHE A 80 14.53 -16.25 3.49
N VAL A 81 15.40 -16.91 2.72
CA VAL A 81 15.25 -17.06 1.27
C VAL A 81 15.21 -18.53 0.90
N SER A 82 14.09 -18.97 0.34
CA SER A 82 13.89 -20.32 -0.19
C SER A 82 13.63 -20.25 -1.69
N GLY A 83 14.66 -20.57 -2.48
CA GLY A 83 14.63 -20.35 -3.93
C GLY A 83 14.50 -18.87 -4.28
N ASN A 84 13.36 -18.47 -4.86
CA ASN A 84 13.04 -17.09 -5.21
C ASN A 84 12.12 -16.39 -4.19
N ALA A 85 11.63 -17.13 -3.19
CA ALA A 85 10.75 -16.61 -2.16
C ALA A 85 11.58 -15.97 -1.04
N ILE A 86 11.13 -14.81 -0.56
CA ILE A 86 11.75 -14.06 0.54
C ILE A 86 10.74 -13.96 1.69
N GLY A 87 11.24 -14.16 2.90
CA GLY A 87 10.57 -13.91 4.17
C GLY A 87 9.62 -15.01 4.65
N GLU A 88 9.11 -14.80 5.85
CA GLU A 88 8.15 -15.66 6.54
C GLU A 88 6.78 -14.98 6.63
N PRO A 89 5.68 -15.73 6.89
CA PRO A 89 4.34 -15.17 6.95
C PRO A 89 4.24 -13.92 7.82
N GLY A 90 3.66 -12.85 7.26
CA GLY A 90 3.50 -11.56 7.93
C GLY A 90 4.65 -10.57 7.70
N ASP A 91 5.81 -11.04 7.19
CA ASP A 91 6.91 -10.14 6.85
C ASP A 91 6.53 -9.16 5.75
N ILE A 92 7.10 -7.97 5.82
CA ILE A 92 6.85 -6.91 4.86
C ILE A 92 7.88 -7.01 3.74
N LEU A 93 7.44 -7.11 2.49
CA LEU A 93 8.30 -6.96 1.33
C LEU A 93 8.08 -5.58 0.70
N VAL A 94 9.17 -4.86 0.40
CA VAL A 94 9.13 -3.53 -0.21
C VAL A 94 10.13 -3.43 -1.35
N THR A 95 9.70 -2.80 -2.44
CA THR A 95 10.57 -2.36 -3.53
C THR A 95 10.29 -0.90 -3.85
N LEU A 96 11.33 -0.16 -4.23
CA LEU A 96 11.19 1.17 -4.81
C LEU A 96 11.23 1.13 -6.35
N ASP A 97 11.37 -0.06 -6.94
CA ASP A 97 11.29 -0.26 -8.38
C ASP A 97 9.83 -0.26 -8.87
N GLY A 98 9.64 0.20 -10.11
CA GLY A 98 8.37 0.10 -10.83
C GLY A 98 7.24 0.94 -10.22
N THR A 99 6.01 0.60 -10.57
CA THR A 99 4.78 1.18 -10.01
C THR A 99 3.71 0.11 -9.93
N SER A 100 2.86 0.18 -8.92
CA SER A 100 1.70 -0.70 -8.76
C SER A 100 0.37 0.01 -8.98
N SER A 101 0.36 1.32 -9.15
CA SER A 101 -0.86 2.10 -9.38
C SER A 101 -1.14 2.39 -10.86
N GLY A 102 -0.13 2.22 -11.71
CA GLY A 102 -0.15 2.69 -13.10
C GLY A 102 0.18 4.17 -13.22
N PHE A 103 0.36 4.85 -12.08
CA PHE A 103 0.92 6.19 -12.03
C PHE A 103 2.41 6.11 -11.67
N GLU A 104 3.27 6.66 -12.53
CA GLU A 104 4.73 6.68 -12.33
C GLU A 104 5.10 7.37 -11.00
N TRP A 105 4.37 8.42 -10.63
CA TRP A 105 4.63 9.18 -9.40
C TRP A 105 4.33 8.41 -8.11
N ALA A 106 3.45 7.42 -8.14
CA ALA A 106 3.20 6.49 -7.03
C ALA A 106 4.04 5.19 -7.19
N GLY A 107 5.24 5.32 -7.75
CA GLY A 107 6.24 4.25 -7.88
C GLY A 107 6.65 3.58 -6.56
N GLY A 108 7.21 2.38 -6.71
CA GLY A 108 7.42 1.37 -5.67
C GLY A 108 6.27 0.38 -5.57
N HIS A 109 6.48 -0.63 -4.73
CA HIS A 109 5.48 -1.63 -4.39
C HIS A 109 5.74 -2.23 -3.00
N ALA A 110 4.69 -2.76 -2.39
CA ALA A 110 4.76 -3.40 -1.09
C ALA A 110 3.74 -4.53 -0.98
N GLY A 111 4.08 -5.56 -0.21
CA GLY A 111 3.21 -6.70 0.07
C GLY A 111 3.54 -7.35 1.41
N ILE A 112 2.68 -8.26 1.83
CA ILE A 112 2.86 -9.10 3.02
C ILE A 112 3.10 -10.55 2.58
N VAL A 113 4.15 -11.19 3.08
CA VAL A 113 4.35 -12.63 2.85
C VAL A 113 3.15 -13.40 3.40
N SER A 114 2.57 -14.27 2.58
CA SER A 114 1.35 -15.00 2.90
C SER A 114 1.62 -16.13 3.87
N ASP A 115 0.59 -16.52 4.64
CA ASP A 115 0.55 -17.79 5.36
C ASP A 115 0.35 -19.00 4.43
N VAL A 116 0.08 -18.77 3.14
CA VAL A 116 0.14 -19.78 2.09
C VAL A 116 1.55 -19.82 1.49
N SER A 117 2.23 -20.96 1.67
CA SER A 117 3.62 -21.17 1.23
C SER A 117 3.84 -20.79 -0.23
N GLY A 118 4.87 -19.98 -0.48
CA GLY A 118 5.27 -19.52 -1.82
C GLY A 118 4.46 -18.35 -2.37
N TYR A 119 3.64 -17.67 -1.55
CA TYR A 119 2.84 -16.51 -1.98
C TYR A 119 3.11 -15.26 -1.17
N VAL A 120 2.80 -14.11 -1.77
CA VAL A 120 2.73 -12.78 -1.17
C VAL A 120 1.34 -12.22 -1.46
N ILE A 121 0.76 -11.53 -0.47
CA ILE A 121 -0.48 -10.81 -0.63
C ILE A 121 -0.14 -9.38 -1.06
N GLU A 122 -0.54 -9.02 -2.27
CA GLU A 122 -0.20 -7.76 -2.92
C GLU A 122 -1.45 -7.11 -3.52
N SER A 123 -1.47 -5.78 -3.58
CA SER A 123 -2.53 -5.02 -4.25
C SER A 123 -1.99 -4.25 -5.45
N PHE A 124 -2.50 -4.54 -6.65
CA PHE A 124 -2.12 -3.86 -7.89
C PHE A 124 -3.30 -3.14 -8.54
N GLY A 125 -3.05 -1.97 -9.13
CA GLY A 125 -3.99 -1.16 -9.89
C GLY A 125 -3.65 -1.04 -11.38
N ASN A 126 -2.56 -1.68 -11.82
CA ASN A 126 -2.04 -1.63 -13.19
C ASN A 126 -1.86 -3.01 -13.82
N LYS A 127 -2.58 -4.01 -13.33
CA LYS A 127 -2.72 -5.29 -14.02
C LYS A 127 -3.95 -5.24 -14.93
N LYS A 128 -4.23 -6.35 -15.61
CA LYS A 128 -5.51 -6.51 -16.30
C LYS A 128 -6.67 -6.27 -15.31
N PRO A 129 -7.83 -5.73 -15.74
CA PRO A 129 -8.91 -5.37 -14.82
C PRO A 129 -9.31 -6.49 -13.84
N GLU A 130 -9.37 -7.73 -14.33
CA GLU A 130 -9.68 -8.94 -13.57
C GLU A 130 -8.57 -9.38 -12.61
N LEU A 131 -7.40 -8.75 -12.68
CA LEU A 131 -6.22 -8.95 -11.84
C LEU A 131 -5.89 -7.74 -10.95
N ASN A 132 -6.67 -6.65 -11.02
CA ASN A 132 -6.51 -5.51 -10.11
C ASN A 132 -7.08 -5.81 -8.71
N GLY A 133 -6.61 -5.08 -7.71
CA GLY A 133 -6.95 -5.26 -6.30
C GLY A 133 -6.04 -6.24 -5.56
N VAL A 134 -6.50 -6.65 -4.38
CA VAL A 134 -5.76 -7.51 -3.45
C VAL A 134 -5.82 -8.96 -3.89
N ARG A 135 -4.66 -9.61 -4.04
CA ARG A 135 -4.53 -10.99 -4.51
C ARG A 135 -3.33 -11.68 -3.90
N HIS A 136 -3.34 -13.00 -4.03
CA HIS A 136 -2.12 -13.80 -3.98
C HIS A 136 -1.34 -13.70 -5.28
N TRP A 137 -0.04 -13.46 -5.13
CA TRP A 137 0.96 -13.52 -6.18
C TRP A 137 2.08 -14.45 -5.72
N ILE A 138 2.74 -15.10 -6.67
CA ILE A 138 3.89 -15.96 -6.36
C ILE A 138 4.95 -15.13 -5.66
N ASN A 139 5.55 -15.66 -4.59
CA ASN A 139 6.71 -15.07 -3.95
C ASN A 139 7.96 -15.35 -4.78
N ASP A 140 8.13 -14.57 -5.84
CA ASP A 140 9.30 -14.53 -6.73
C ASP A 140 10.00 -13.16 -6.67
N TRP A 141 9.79 -12.42 -5.57
CA TRP A 141 10.27 -11.05 -5.38
C TRP A 141 11.78 -10.92 -5.63
N LYS A 142 12.57 -11.93 -5.23
CA LYS A 142 14.03 -11.98 -5.44
C LYS A 142 14.41 -11.74 -6.90
N THR A 143 13.64 -12.33 -7.82
CA THR A 143 13.88 -12.26 -9.27
C THR A 143 13.01 -11.23 -9.98
N ARG A 144 11.83 -10.92 -9.41
CA ARG A 144 10.85 -10.01 -10.01
C ARG A 144 11.25 -8.54 -9.92
N PHE A 145 12.02 -8.16 -8.90
CA PHE A 145 12.49 -6.80 -8.69
C PHE A 145 14.01 -6.75 -8.55
N LYS A 146 14.64 -5.64 -8.95
CA LYS A 146 16.09 -5.46 -8.79
C LYS A 146 16.42 -5.04 -7.37
N LYS A 147 15.61 -4.12 -6.83
CA LYS A 147 15.68 -3.61 -5.47
C LYS A 147 14.59 -4.21 -4.60
N VAL A 148 14.96 -4.94 -3.56
CA VAL A 148 14.00 -5.53 -2.59
C VAL A 148 14.54 -5.39 -1.18
N LYS A 149 13.67 -4.99 -0.25
CA LYS A 149 13.88 -5.13 1.18
C LYS A 149 12.80 -6.00 1.78
N ALA A 150 13.20 -6.88 2.70
CA ALA A 150 12.29 -7.52 3.62
C ALA A 150 12.48 -6.94 5.00
N LEU A 151 11.36 -6.61 5.67
CA LEU A 151 11.35 -5.86 6.91
C LEU A 151 10.64 -6.66 8.00
N TRP A 152 11.22 -6.60 9.20
CA TRP A 152 10.53 -6.89 10.44
C TRP A 152 9.94 -5.63 11.06
N VAL A 153 9.05 -5.83 12.03
CA VAL A 153 8.49 -4.80 12.89
C VAL A 153 9.04 -5.03 14.29
N GLU A 154 9.80 -4.07 14.80
CA GLU A 154 10.51 -4.13 16.08
C GLU A 154 9.51 -4.35 17.23
N GLY A 155 9.80 -5.35 18.07
CA GLY A 155 8.99 -5.71 19.23
C GLY A 155 7.68 -6.44 18.90
N ALA A 156 7.44 -6.82 17.65
CA ALA A 156 6.26 -7.59 17.26
C ALA A 156 6.44 -9.09 17.54
N THR A 157 5.42 -9.71 18.11
CA THR A 157 5.39 -11.14 18.45
C THR A 157 4.99 -12.01 17.26
N ALA A 158 5.24 -13.32 17.33
CA ALA A 158 4.75 -14.26 16.31
C ALA A 158 3.23 -14.18 16.08
N ASN A 159 2.44 -13.87 17.11
CA ASN A 159 1.00 -13.66 16.99
C ASN A 159 0.64 -12.41 16.17
N ASP A 160 1.47 -11.37 16.21
CA ASP A 160 1.31 -10.18 15.38
C ASP A 160 1.49 -10.52 13.91
N TYR A 161 2.57 -11.23 13.59
CA TYR A 161 2.87 -11.69 12.23
C TYR A 161 1.78 -12.61 11.68
N ALA A 162 1.32 -13.57 12.48
CA ALA A 162 0.23 -14.46 12.11
C ALA A 162 -1.08 -13.68 11.84
N TYR A 163 -1.42 -12.72 12.70
CA TYR A 163 -2.56 -11.84 12.47
C TYR A 163 -2.41 -11.05 11.17
N VAL A 164 -1.24 -10.44 10.93
CA VAL A 164 -1.00 -9.60 9.75
C VAL A 164 -1.14 -10.43 8.47
N ALA A 165 -0.56 -11.64 8.43
CA ALA A 165 -0.70 -12.56 7.30
C ALA A 165 -2.18 -12.92 7.05
N SER A 166 -2.91 -13.36 8.09
CA SER A 166 -4.32 -13.74 7.98
C SER A 166 -5.18 -12.55 7.55
N TYR A 167 -5.02 -11.40 8.20
CA TYR A 167 -5.76 -10.18 7.89
C TYR A 167 -5.59 -9.80 6.42
N ASN A 168 -4.36 -9.80 5.90
CA ASN A 168 -4.10 -9.48 4.51
C ASN A 168 -4.78 -10.49 3.57
N ARG A 169 -4.69 -11.79 3.87
CA ARG A 169 -5.34 -12.85 3.08
C ARG A 169 -6.85 -12.69 3.05
N GLU A 170 -7.47 -12.29 4.15
CA GLU A 170 -8.91 -11.99 4.22
C GLU A 170 -9.32 -10.78 3.37
N GLN A 171 -8.37 -9.93 2.95
CA GLN A 171 -8.66 -8.80 2.07
C GLN A 171 -8.67 -9.18 0.58
N ILE A 172 -8.30 -10.41 0.22
CA ILE A 172 -8.29 -10.88 -1.17
C ILE A 172 -9.65 -10.66 -1.84
N GLY A 173 -9.61 -10.15 -3.07
CA GLY A 173 -10.81 -9.81 -3.85
C GLY A 173 -11.26 -8.36 -3.69
N LYS A 174 -10.73 -7.61 -2.70
CA LYS A 174 -10.98 -6.17 -2.61
C LYS A 174 -10.31 -5.43 -3.76
N SER A 175 -10.98 -4.40 -4.26
CA SER A 175 -10.49 -3.59 -5.39
C SER A 175 -9.31 -2.70 -5.01
N TYR A 176 -8.61 -2.18 -6.03
CA TYR A 176 -7.51 -1.25 -5.82
C TYR A 176 -8.01 0.13 -5.39
N ASN A 177 -7.31 0.76 -4.44
CA ASN A 177 -7.62 2.11 -4.00
C ASN A 177 -6.85 3.15 -4.82
N TYR A 178 -7.51 3.82 -5.75
CA TYR A 178 -6.92 4.93 -6.51
C TYR A 178 -6.96 6.28 -5.79
N ASN A 179 -7.68 6.38 -4.66
CA ASN A 179 -7.67 7.57 -3.81
C ASN A 179 -6.63 7.39 -2.69
N PHE A 180 -5.37 7.73 -2.98
CA PHE A 180 -4.23 7.54 -2.09
C PHE A 180 -4.33 8.29 -0.76
N PHE A 181 -5.14 9.35 -0.68
CA PHE A 181 -5.33 10.13 0.54
C PHE A 181 -6.45 9.57 1.44
N ASN A 182 -7.28 8.66 0.92
CA ASN A 182 -8.23 7.92 1.74
C ASN A 182 -7.55 6.67 2.32
N ILE A 183 -6.55 6.87 3.18
CA ILE A 183 -5.81 5.76 3.79
C ILE A 183 -6.69 4.96 4.75
N HIS A 184 -7.78 5.55 5.26
CA HIS A 184 -8.58 4.91 6.30
C HIS A 184 -9.61 3.90 5.78
N THR A 185 -9.97 3.95 4.50
CA THR A 185 -10.92 2.99 3.91
C THR A 185 -10.43 1.55 4.05
N THR A 186 -11.38 0.64 4.27
CA THR A 186 -11.15 -0.81 4.26
C THR A 186 -11.88 -1.50 3.11
N ALA A 187 -12.60 -0.75 2.26
CA ALA A 187 -13.35 -1.30 1.13
C ALA A 187 -12.45 -1.63 -0.08
N ARG A 188 -11.27 -1.02 -0.14
CA ARG A 188 -10.30 -1.10 -1.22
C ARG A 188 -8.92 -0.75 -0.67
N PHE A 189 -7.86 -1.26 -1.28
CA PHE A 189 -6.50 -1.00 -0.80
C PHE A 189 -5.54 -0.75 -1.96
N TYR A 190 -4.62 0.20 -1.81
CA TYR A 190 -3.39 0.21 -2.60
C TYR A 190 -2.27 -0.55 -1.85
N CYS A 191 -1.17 -0.85 -2.52
CA CYS A 191 -0.12 -1.76 -2.05
C CYS A 191 0.37 -1.50 -0.61
N SER A 192 0.95 -0.33 -0.34
CA SER A 192 1.46 0.05 0.97
C SER A 192 0.37 0.34 2.00
N GLN A 193 -0.84 0.74 1.58
CA GLN A 193 -2.00 0.88 2.47
C GLN A 193 -2.39 -0.45 3.10
N LEU A 194 -2.41 -1.50 2.28
CA LEU A 194 -2.79 -2.84 2.69
C LEU A 194 -1.84 -3.33 3.80
N VAL A 195 -0.54 -3.19 3.57
CA VAL A 195 0.52 -3.50 4.54
C VAL A 195 0.35 -2.68 5.81
N TRP A 196 0.29 -1.35 5.69
CA TRP A 196 0.19 -0.45 6.84
C TRP A 196 -1.07 -0.72 7.67
N ARG A 197 -2.22 -0.95 7.04
CA ARG A 197 -3.48 -1.19 7.75
C ARG A 197 -3.37 -2.41 8.67
N ALA A 198 -2.75 -3.49 8.21
CA ALA A 198 -2.63 -4.71 9.01
C ALA A 198 -1.78 -4.49 10.27
N TRP A 199 -0.65 -3.82 10.14
CA TRP A 199 0.23 -3.47 11.27
C TRP A 199 -0.37 -2.39 12.18
N TYR A 200 -1.07 -1.42 11.60
CA TYR A 200 -1.80 -0.40 12.33
C TYR A 200 -2.86 -1.01 13.25
N ASN A 201 -3.58 -2.04 12.77
CA ASN A 201 -4.55 -2.78 13.60
C ASN A 201 -3.90 -3.49 14.80
N ARG A 202 -2.58 -3.74 14.74
CA ARG A 202 -1.82 -4.35 15.84
C ARG A 202 -1.10 -3.35 16.73
N GLY A 203 -1.19 -2.05 16.42
CA GLY A 203 -0.64 -0.97 17.25
C GLY A 203 0.60 -0.29 16.68
N TRP A 204 1.09 -0.72 15.50
CA TRP A 204 2.24 -0.12 14.84
C TRP A 204 1.81 0.80 13.70
N ASP A 205 1.95 2.11 13.90
CA ASP A 205 1.75 3.08 12.82
C ASP A 205 3.02 3.22 11.99
N LEU A 206 3.07 2.51 10.86
CA LEU A 206 4.20 2.52 9.93
C LEU A 206 4.18 3.71 8.94
N ASN A 207 3.18 4.60 9.04
CA ASN A 207 3.10 5.76 8.16
C ASN A 207 4.04 6.87 8.68
N TYR A 208 5.09 7.18 7.92
CA TYR A 208 6.10 8.17 8.27
C TYR A 208 5.64 9.62 7.97
N GLY A 209 4.51 10.03 8.55
CA GLY A 209 4.07 11.43 8.63
C GLY A 209 3.36 11.99 7.38
N GLY A 210 2.94 11.15 6.43
CA GLY A 210 2.27 11.58 5.20
C GLY A 210 0.75 11.42 5.23
N SER A 211 0.04 12.19 4.38
CA SER A 211 -1.40 12.00 4.11
C SER A 211 -1.71 10.75 3.27
N ALA A 212 -0.67 10.09 2.75
CA ALA A 212 -0.70 8.82 2.05
C ALA A 212 0.42 7.95 2.61
N VAL A 213 0.23 6.64 2.57
CA VAL A 213 1.26 5.65 2.96
C VAL A 213 2.03 5.25 1.70
N TRP A 214 3.30 5.60 1.59
CA TRP A 214 4.15 5.20 0.48
C TRP A 214 4.99 3.97 0.83
N PRO A 215 5.44 3.17 -0.17
CA PRO A 215 6.38 2.06 0.08
C PRO A 215 7.63 2.50 0.85
N VAL A 216 8.15 3.71 0.57
CA VAL A 216 9.30 4.27 1.31
C VAL A 216 8.99 4.54 2.78
N ASP A 217 7.75 4.86 3.15
CA ASP A 217 7.40 5.11 4.55
C ASP A 217 7.55 3.84 5.38
N LEU A 218 7.22 2.69 4.80
CA LEU A 218 7.42 1.38 5.43
C LEU A 218 8.89 1.08 5.71
N ILE A 219 9.82 1.54 4.86
CA ILE A 219 11.27 1.35 5.07
C ILE A 219 11.79 2.29 6.16
N LYS A 220 11.20 3.48 6.28
CA LYS A 220 11.69 4.57 7.12
C LYS A 220 11.04 4.64 8.49
N SER A 221 9.95 3.90 8.68
CA SER A 221 9.30 3.77 9.97
C SER A 221 10.35 3.41 11.03
N PRO A 222 10.38 4.11 12.18
CA PRO A 222 11.27 3.74 13.28
C PRO A 222 10.94 2.35 13.85
N TYR A 223 9.74 1.83 13.54
CA TYR A 223 9.31 0.51 13.97
C TYR A 223 9.75 -0.62 13.04
N THR A 224 10.45 -0.34 11.93
CA THR A 224 10.82 -1.39 10.97
C THR A 224 12.32 -1.62 10.91
N ILE A 225 12.71 -2.90 10.85
CA ILE A 225 14.09 -3.34 10.77
C ILE A 225 14.28 -4.10 9.45
N PRO A 226 15.09 -3.61 8.50
CA PRO A 226 15.40 -4.39 7.30
C PRO A 226 16.33 -5.56 7.68
N TYR A 227 15.91 -6.78 7.39
CA TYR A 227 16.73 -7.99 7.58
C TYR A 227 17.21 -8.60 6.25
N TYR A 228 16.66 -8.17 5.13
CA TYR A 228 17.12 -8.53 3.80
C TYR A 228 17.15 -7.28 2.93
N SER A 229 18.20 -7.14 2.11
CA SER A 229 18.30 -6.10 1.09
C SER A 229 19.04 -6.62 -0.13
N GLN A 230 18.48 -6.37 -1.31
CA GLN A 230 19.06 -6.62 -2.62
C GLN A 230 18.93 -5.33 -3.44
N GLY A 231 19.93 -4.95 -4.23
CA GLY A 231 19.83 -3.82 -5.15
C GLY A 231 21.15 -3.18 -5.53
#